data_AF-A0A3M2A0Z4-F1
#
_entry.id   AF-A0A3M2A0Z4-F1
#
_cell.length_a   1.000
_cell.length_b   1.000
_cell.length_c   1.000
_cell.angle_alpha   90.00
_cell.angle_beta   90.00
_cell.angle_gamma   90.00
#
_symmetry.space_group_name_H-M   'P 1'
#
loop_
_entity.id
_entity.type
_entity.pdbx_description
1 polymer ?
#
loop_
_entity_poly.entity_id
_entity_poly.type
_entity_poly.pdbx_seq_one_letter_code
_entity_poly.pdbx_strand_id
1 'polypeptide(L)'
;MSTLREQIEAELRTARRSGDERTKNVIGMLKNMVLTELKSGKGVEETDALWQQVIGAYAKQVRKSIPEFEKAGDRGLEALEEARFELAFCERFLPKKLSEEDTRKLVREIVEREGLSGPKDLGRLMGLVMKDHKDQVDGAVVRRIAQELLAG
;
A
#
# COMPACT_ATOMS: atom_id res chain seq x y z
N MET A 1 9.87 -17.15 -12.19
CA MET A 1 9.70 -15.73 -11.79
C MET A 1 10.35 -15.58 -10.43
N SER A 2 11.15 -14.54 -10.21
CA SER A 2 11.77 -14.28 -8.90
C SER A 2 10.72 -13.80 -7.90
N THR A 3 10.70 -14.40 -6.72
CA THR A 3 9.85 -14.02 -5.58
C THR A 3 10.14 -12.58 -5.13
N LEU A 4 9.21 -11.94 -4.43
CA LEU A 4 9.43 -10.59 -3.91
C LEU A 4 10.58 -10.54 -2.91
N ARG A 5 10.72 -11.58 -2.10
CA ARG A 5 11.87 -11.74 -1.20
C ARG A 5 13.18 -11.70 -1.98
N GLU A 6 13.32 -12.48 -3.05
CA GLU A 6 14.53 -12.53 -3.87
C GLU A 6 14.84 -11.18 -4.53
N GLN A 7 13.81 -10.45 -4.98
CA GLN A 7 13.95 -9.11 -5.54
C GLN A 7 14.49 -8.13 -4.48
N ILE A 8 13.93 -8.14 -3.27
CA ILE A 8 14.37 -7.28 -2.17
C ILE A 8 15.79 -7.64 -1.71
N GLU A 9 16.13 -8.92 -1.66
CA GLU A 9 17.50 -9.37 -1.34
C GLU A 9 18.51 -8.98 -2.44
N ALA A 10 18.09 -8.94 -3.70
CA ALA A 10 18.92 -8.43 -4.80
C ALA A 10 19.19 -6.92 -4.66
N GLU A 11 18.16 -6.12 -4.39
CA GLU A 11 18.28 -4.68 -4.17
C GLU A 11 19.18 -4.38 -2.96
N LEU A 12 19.04 -5.13 -1.86
CA LEU A 12 19.89 -4.99 -0.69
C LEU A 12 21.36 -5.28 -1.01
N ARG A 13 21.64 -6.29 -1.84
CA ARG A 13 23.01 -6.59 -2.28
C ARG A 13 23.58 -5.45 -3.12
N THR A 14 22.79 -4.90 -4.03
CA THR A 14 23.19 -3.74 -4.83
C THR A 14 23.48 -2.53 -3.95
N ALA A 15 22.56 -2.19 -3.04
CA ALA A 15 22.69 -1.06 -2.13
C ALA A 15 23.92 -1.17 -1.21
N ARG A 16 24.24 -2.38 -0.74
CA ARG A 16 25.47 -2.64 0.04
C ARG A 16 26.75 -2.42 -0.77
N ARG A 17 26.75 -2.73 -2.07
CA ARG A 17 27.92 -2.52 -2.94
C ARG A 17 28.10 -1.05 -3.31
N SER A 18 27.01 -0.32 -3.54
CA SER A 18 27.05 1.09 -3.92
C SER A 18 27.13 2.06 -2.74
N GLY A 19 26.92 1.59 -1.50
CA GLY A 19 26.85 2.46 -0.32
C GLY A 19 25.54 3.25 -0.21
N ASP A 20 24.46 2.77 -0.85
CA ASP A 20 23.14 3.42 -0.79
C ASP A 20 22.49 3.19 0.59
N GLU A 21 22.67 4.15 1.50
CA GLU A 21 22.11 4.12 2.84
C GLU A 21 20.58 4.15 2.85
N ARG A 22 19.95 4.93 1.97
CA ARG A 22 18.47 5.07 1.93
C ARG A 22 17.81 3.74 1.58
N THR A 23 18.32 3.06 0.54
CA THR A 23 17.82 1.72 0.17
C THR A 23 18.10 0.68 1.27
N LYS A 24 19.25 0.74 1.94
CA LYS A 24 19.55 -0.17 3.05
C LYS A 24 18.58 0.01 4.22
N ASN A 25 18.27 1.26 4.57
CA ASN A 25 17.38 1.59 5.67
C ASN A 25 15.95 1.11 5.40
N VAL A 26 15.38 1.43 4.23
CA VAL A 26 14.02 1.01 3.89
C VAL A 26 13.88 -0.51 3.84
N ILE A 27 14.85 -1.22 3.25
CA ILE A 27 14.83 -2.70 3.23
C ILE A 27 14.98 -3.27 4.65
N GLY A 28 15.81 -2.65 5.49
CA GLY A 28 15.95 -3.04 6.90
C GLY A 28 14.61 -2.94 7.64
N MET A 29 13.89 -1.84 7.46
CA MET A 29 12.56 -1.64 8.04
C MET A 29 11.56 -2.69 7.58
N LEU A 30 11.48 -2.94 6.27
CA LEU A 30 10.59 -3.95 5.70
C LEU A 30 10.89 -5.36 6.25
N LYS A 31 12.17 -5.75 6.32
CA LYS A 31 12.60 -7.03 6.88
C LYS A 31 12.22 -7.17 8.36
N ASN A 32 12.37 -6.11 9.14
CA ASN A 32 11.98 -6.11 10.55
C ASN A 32 10.46 -6.26 10.73
N MET A 33 9.66 -5.62 9.88
CA MET A 33 8.22 -5.78 9.89
C MET A 33 7.79 -7.21 9.51
N VAL A 34 8.38 -7.80 8.47
CA VAL A 34 8.16 -9.21 8.11
C VAL A 34 8.52 -10.13 9.28
N LEU A 35 9.69 -9.93 9.89
CA LEU A 35 10.13 -10.73 11.03
C LEU A 35 9.16 -10.63 12.23
N THR A 36 8.61 -9.45 12.47
CA THR A 36 7.60 -9.23 13.52
C THR A 36 6.34 -10.03 13.24
N GLU A 37 5.85 -10.04 12.00
CA GLU A 37 4.67 -10.84 11.61
C GLU A 37 4.93 -12.35 11.74
N LEU A 38 6.10 -12.83 11.32
CA LEU A 38 6.49 -14.23 11.48
C LEU A 38 6.58 -14.66 12.95
N LYS A 39 7.01 -13.75 13.83
CA LYS A 39 7.11 -13.98 15.28
C LYS A 39 5.81 -13.74 16.05
N SER A 40 4.71 -13.37 15.37
CA SER A 40 3.44 -13.04 16.01
C SER A 40 2.74 -14.23 16.68
N GLY A 41 3.19 -15.46 16.45
CA GLY A 41 2.57 -16.69 16.97
C GLY A 41 1.31 -17.12 16.22
N LYS A 42 0.93 -16.42 15.14
CA LYS A 42 -0.26 -16.72 14.32
C LYS A 42 -0.02 -17.78 13.24
N GLY A 43 1.13 -18.45 13.22
CA GLY A 43 1.49 -19.43 12.19
C GLY A 43 1.67 -18.82 10.80
N VAL A 44 2.12 -17.57 10.73
CA VAL A 44 2.36 -16.88 9.46
C VAL A 44 3.60 -17.46 8.77
N GLU A 45 3.47 -17.80 7.49
CA GLU A 45 4.59 -18.24 6.66
C GLU A 45 5.17 -17.08 5.83
N GLU A 46 6.47 -17.13 5.58
CA GLU A 46 7.15 -16.13 4.75
C GLU A 46 6.84 -16.36 3.27
N THR A 47 5.76 -15.72 2.79
CA THR A 47 5.26 -15.82 1.42
C THR A 47 5.31 -14.47 0.72
N ASP A 48 5.23 -14.45 -0.62
CA ASP A 48 5.12 -13.21 -1.39
C ASP A 48 3.91 -12.36 -0.95
N ALA A 49 2.80 -13.01 -0.56
CA ALA A 49 1.64 -12.32 -0.03
C ALA A 49 1.95 -11.56 1.28
N LEU A 50 2.74 -12.15 2.18
CA LEU A 50 3.20 -11.47 3.39
C LEU A 50 4.06 -10.26 3.06
N TRP A 51 4.99 -10.41 2.11
CA TRP A 51 5.83 -9.30 1.65
C TRP A 51 5.00 -8.16 1.04
N GLN A 52 4.03 -8.46 0.17
CA GLN A 52 3.11 -7.45 -0.37
C GLN A 52 2.32 -6.74 0.73
N GLN A 53 1.82 -7.49 1.72
CA GLN A 53 1.09 -6.92 2.85
C GLN A 53 1.97 -5.96 3.65
N VAL A 54 3.19 -6.36 3.99
CA VAL A 54 4.13 -5.54 4.77
C VAL A 54 4.55 -4.29 4.01
N ILE A 55 4.96 -4.43 2.74
CA ILE A 55 5.35 -3.31 1.88
C ILE A 55 4.18 -2.34 1.72
N GLY A 56 2.97 -2.85 1.51
CA GLY A 56 1.75 -2.05 1.38
C GLY A 56 1.40 -1.31 2.67
N ALA A 57 1.54 -1.96 3.83
CA ALA A 57 1.32 -1.34 5.13
C ALA A 57 2.33 -0.23 5.40
N TYR A 58 3.61 -0.48 5.13
CA TYR A 58 4.68 0.50 5.29
C TYR A 58 4.50 1.71 4.36
N ALA A 59 4.27 1.49 3.06
CA ALA A 59 4.00 2.55 2.09
C ALA A 59 2.81 3.44 2.52
N LYS A 60 1.75 2.82 3.05
CA LYS A 60 0.59 3.56 3.58
C LYS A 60 0.93 4.39 4.81
N GLN A 61 1.77 3.89 5.70
CA GLN A 61 2.25 4.63 6.87
C GLN A 61 3.08 5.84 6.43
N VAL A 62 4.04 5.65 5.53
CA VAL A 62 4.90 6.72 4.99
C VAL A 62 4.06 7.77 4.25
N ARG A 63 3.10 7.35 3.42
CA ARG A 63 2.21 8.29 2.71
C ARG A 63 1.41 9.18 3.67
N LYS A 64 1.04 8.67 4.85
CA LYS A 64 0.30 9.44 5.86
C LYS A 64 1.18 10.44 6.62
N SER A 65 2.49 10.22 6.71
CA SER A 65 3.40 11.16 7.39
C SER A 65 3.84 12.32 6.47
N ILE A 66 3.80 12.13 5.14
CA ILE A 66 4.16 13.19 4.18
C ILE A 66 3.48 14.53 4.47
N PRO A 67 2.14 14.62 4.66
CA PRO A 67 1.48 15.89 4.97
C PRO A 67 1.95 16.54 6.28
N GLU A 68 2.41 15.75 7.26
CA GLU A 68 2.94 16.27 8.52
C GLU A 68 4.33 16.90 8.31
N PHE A 69 5.17 16.27 7.49
CA PHE A 69 6.48 16.82 7.13
C PHE A 69 6.35 18.07 6.24
N GLU A 70 5.38 18.10 5.32
CA GLU A 70 5.07 19.29 4.51
C GLU A 70 4.64 20.47 5.41
N LYS A 71 3.81 20.21 6.42
CA LYS A 71 3.39 21.24 7.39
C LYS A 71 4.54 21.76 8.26
N ALA A 72 5.58 20.95 8.49
CA ALA A 72 6.73 21.34 9.27
C ALA A 72 7.68 22.32 8.53
N GLY A 73 7.47 22.54 7.24
CA GLY A 73 8.26 23.47 6.42
C GLY A 73 9.73 23.05 6.34
N ASP A 74 10.65 24.02 6.45
CA ASP A 74 12.10 23.77 6.34
C ASP A 74 12.62 22.72 7.34
N ARG A 75 12.00 22.64 8.53
CA ARG A 75 12.36 21.65 9.56
C ARG A 75 11.97 20.22 9.19
N GLY A 76 11.08 20.05 8.21
CA GLY A 76 10.60 18.75 7.72
C GLY A 76 11.20 18.35 6.37
N LEU A 77 12.04 19.17 5.74
CA LEU A 77 12.46 18.96 4.35
C LEU A 77 13.23 17.64 4.15
N GLU A 78 14.16 17.33 5.04
CA GLU A 78 14.94 16.08 4.98
C GLU A 78 14.04 14.86 5.20
N ALA A 79 13.16 14.90 6.20
CA ALA A 79 12.20 13.83 6.47
C ALA A 79 11.20 13.65 5.31
N LEU A 80 10.82 14.75 4.64
CA LEU A 80 9.97 14.72 3.47
C LEU A 80 10.68 14.07 2.27
N GLU A 81 11.95 14.39 2.03
CA GLU A 81 12.74 13.76 0.96
C GLU A 81 12.89 12.25 1.21
N GLU A 82 13.20 11.85 2.44
CA GLU A 82 13.31 10.44 2.82
C GLU A 82 11.96 9.72 2.68
N ALA A 83 10.87 10.30 3.18
CA ALA A 83 9.54 9.72 3.04
C ALA A 83 9.11 9.55 1.58
N ARG A 84 9.45 10.51 0.71
CA ARG A 84 9.18 10.38 -0.74
C ARG A 84 10.01 9.26 -1.37
N PHE A 85 11.29 9.15 -0.99
CA PHE A 85 12.15 8.06 -1.44
C PHE A 85 11.61 6.70 -1.02
N GLU A 86 11.30 6.53 0.27
CA GLU A 86 10.79 5.28 0.82
C GLU A 86 9.46 4.86 0.18
N LEU A 87 8.55 5.81 -0.03
CA LEU A 87 7.29 5.57 -0.70
C LEU A 87 7.52 5.09 -2.14
N ALA A 88 8.35 5.80 -2.91
CA ALA A 88 8.67 5.44 -4.28
C ALA A 88 9.37 4.07 -4.37
N PHE A 89 10.27 3.77 -3.43
CA PHE A 89 10.93 2.46 -3.35
C PHE A 89 9.89 1.35 -3.15
N CYS A 90 8.97 1.51 -2.19
CA CYS A 90 7.94 0.51 -1.91
C CYS A 90 6.97 0.31 -3.10
N GLU A 91 6.58 1.40 -3.77
CA GLU A 91 5.66 1.35 -4.91
C GLU A 91 6.22 0.56 -6.11
N ARG A 92 7.55 0.38 -6.23
CA ARG A 92 8.16 -0.49 -7.25
C ARG A 92 7.79 -1.96 -7.09
N PHE A 93 7.50 -2.40 -5.86
CA PHE A 93 7.22 -3.80 -5.51
C PHE A 93 5.74 -4.09 -5.29
N LEU A 94 4.91 -3.06 -5.34
CA LEU A 94 3.46 -3.19 -5.18
C LEU A 94 2.78 -3.19 -6.55
N PRO A 95 1.66 -3.91 -6.70
CA PRO A 95 0.79 -3.75 -7.85
C PRO A 95 0.40 -2.28 -8.01
N LYS A 96 0.43 -1.78 -9.25
CA LYS A 96 -0.05 -0.42 -9.55
C LYS A 96 -1.53 -0.34 -9.22
N LYS A 97 -1.84 0.44 -8.19
CA LYS A 97 -3.23 0.76 -7.85
C LYS A 97 -3.76 1.84 -8.79
N LEU A 98 -5.06 1.78 -9.04
CA LEU A 98 -5.82 2.80 -9.71
C LEU A 98 -5.71 4.12 -8.96
N SER A 99 -5.75 5.22 -9.70
CA SER A 99 -5.91 6.54 -9.14
C SER A 99 -7.23 6.63 -8.37
N GLU A 100 -7.39 7.67 -7.55
CA GLU A 100 -8.68 7.91 -6.89
C GLU A 100 -9.82 8.10 -7.90
N GLU A 101 -9.55 8.80 -9.00
CA GLU A 101 -10.53 9.04 -10.06
C GLU A 101 -10.95 7.75 -10.76
N ASP A 102 -9.98 6.90 -11.11
CA ASP A 102 -10.26 5.62 -11.76
C ASP A 102 -10.90 4.63 -10.79
N THR A 103 -10.49 4.65 -9.52
CA THR A 103 -11.18 3.90 -8.46
C THR A 103 -12.63 4.36 -8.34
N ARG A 104 -12.91 5.66 -8.44
CA ARG A 104 -14.27 6.19 -8.39
C ARG A 104 -15.12 5.76 -9.58
N LYS A 105 -14.56 5.76 -10.79
CA LYS A 105 -15.23 5.22 -11.98
C LYS A 105 -15.58 3.75 -11.81
N LEU A 106 -14.60 2.94 -11.39
CA LEU A 106 -14.79 1.51 -11.14
C LEU A 106 -15.90 1.25 -10.11
N VAL A 107 -15.88 1.96 -8.97
CA VAL A 107 -16.89 1.78 -7.93
C VAL A 107 -18.28 2.18 -8.43
N ARG A 108 -18.39 3.26 -9.22
CA ARG A 108 -19.65 3.69 -9.83
C ARG A 108 -20.20 2.66 -10.81
N GLU A 109 -19.36 2.12 -11.70
CA GLU A 109 -19.77 1.09 -12.66
C GLU A 109 -20.31 -0.16 -11.94
N ILE A 110 -19.68 -0.58 -10.84
CA ILE A 110 -20.15 -1.72 -10.04
C ILE A 110 -21.50 -1.40 -9.38
N VAL A 111 -21.66 -0.19 -8.82
CA VAL A 111 -22.93 0.26 -8.23
C VAL A 111 -24.07 0.20 -9.25
N GLU A 112 -23.83 0.74 -10.45
CA GLU A 112 -24.82 0.79 -11.54
C GLU A 112 -25.14 -0.63 -12.06
N ARG A 113 -24.11 -1.46 -12.30
CA ARG A 113 -24.27 -2.82 -12.82
C ARG A 113 -25.06 -3.72 -11.86
N GLU A 114 -24.83 -3.57 -10.57
CA GLU A 114 -25.39 -4.44 -9.53
C GLU A 114 -26.69 -3.88 -8.93
N GLY A 115 -27.09 -2.68 -9.35
CA GLY A 115 -28.28 -1.98 -8.84
C GLY A 115 -28.20 -1.67 -7.34
N LEU A 116 -27.00 -1.37 -6.84
CA LEU A 116 -26.79 -1.08 -5.42
C LEU A 116 -27.26 0.33 -5.10
N SER A 117 -27.99 0.49 -4.01
CA SER A 117 -28.52 1.79 -3.59
C SER A 117 -28.60 1.89 -2.08
N GLY A 118 -28.03 2.96 -1.54
CA GLY A 118 -28.13 3.27 -0.13
C GLY A 118 -27.11 2.54 0.77
N PRO A 119 -27.04 2.93 2.04
CA PRO A 119 -25.97 2.53 2.96
C PRO A 119 -25.97 1.04 3.33
N LYS A 120 -27.09 0.34 3.14
CA LYS A 120 -27.19 -1.12 3.40
C LYS A 120 -26.33 -1.95 2.44
N ASP A 121 -26.08 -1.42 1.24
CA ASP A 121 -25.32 -2.12 0.20
C ASP A 121 -23.81 -1.91 0.31
N LEU A 122 -23.34 -1.09 1.25
CA LEU A 122 -21.91 -0.80 1.43
C LEU A 122 -21.09 -2.07 1.62
N GLY A 123 -21.57 -3.02 2.44
CA GLY A 123 -20.89 -4.29 2.66
C GLY A 123 -20.81 -5.15 1.40
N ARG A 124 -21.90 -5.19 0.61
CA ARG A 124 -21.95 -5.94 -0.66
C ARG A 124 -21.01 -5.33 -1.70
N LEU A 125 -21.04 -4.01 -1.85
CA LEU A 125 -20.16 -3.28 -2.77
C LEU A 125 -18.68 -3.52 -2.43
N MET A 126 -18.32 -3.42 -1.14
CA MET A 126 -16.95 -3.71 -0.69
C MET A 126 -16.54 -5.15 -1.02
N GLY A 127 -17.43 -6.12 -0.80
CA GLY A 127 -17.17 -7.53 -1.13
C GLY A 127 -16.90 -7.74 -2.61
N LEU A 128 -17.70 -7.13 -3.49
CA LEU A 128 -17.54 -7.23 -4.95
C LEU A 128 -16.23 -6.60 -5.42
N VAL A 129 -15.94 -5.37 -4.98
CA VAL A 129 -14.71 -4.68 -5.35
C VAL A 129 -13.47 -5.44 -4.89
N MET A 130 -13.47 -5.96 -3.66
CA MET A 130 -12.31 -6.71 -3.13
C MET A 130 -12.16 -8.08 -3.78
N LYS A 131 -13.25 -8.70 -4.23
CA LYS A 131 -13.18 -10.00 -4.91
C LYS A 131 -12.45 -9.87 -6.25
N ASP A 132 -12.81 -8.86 -7.04
CA ASP A 132 -12.38 -8.77 -8.44
C ASP A 132 -11.22 -7.78 -8.66
N HIS A 133 -11.02 -6.83 -7.74
CA HIS A 133 -10.08 -5.71 -7.93
C HIS A 133 -9.17 -5.43 -6.73
N LYS A 134 -9.06 -6.33 -5.72
CA LYS A 134 -8.25 -6.10 -4.51
C LYS A 134 -6.83 -5.60 -4.77
N ASP A 135 -6.18 -6.09 -5.82
CA ASP A 135 -4.78 -5.77 -6.15
C ASP A 135 -4.67 -4.48 -6.96
N GLN A 136 -5.80 -3.98 -7.50
CA GLN A 136 -5.87 -2.76 -8.31
C GLN A 136 -6.36 -1.55 -7.50
N VAL A 137 -6.87 -1.72 -6.28
CA VAL A 137 -7.51 -0.63 -5.53
C VAL A 137 -6.95 -0.46 -4.13
N ASP A 138 -7.10 0.73 -3.56
CA ASP A 138 -6.91 0.94 -2.12
C ASP A 138 -8.24 0.80 -1.39
N GLY A 139 -8.35 -0.19 -0.50
CA GLY A 139 -9.60 -0.46 0.20
C GLY A 139 -10.10 0.66 1.11
N ALA A 140 -9.22 1.53 1.60
CA ALA A 140 -9.68 2.71 2.33
C ALA A 140 -10.30 3.75 1.37
N VAL A 141 -9.71 3.92 0.18
CA VAL A 141 -10.24 4.80 -0.87
C VAL A 141 -11.57 4.28 -1.41
N VAL A 142 -11.65 2.98 -1.71
CA VAL A 142 -12.91 2.32 -2.11
C VAL A 142 -13.99 2.55 -1.07
N ARG A 143 -13.68 2.32 0.22
CA ARG A 143 -14.67 2.49 1.30
C ARG A 143 -15.17 3.93 1.39
N ARG A 144 -14.29 4.92 1.29
CA ARG A 144 -14.66 6.34 1.32
C ARG A 144 -15.58 6.69 0.14
N ILE A 145 -15.16 6.34 -1.07
CA ILE A 145 -15.95 6.60 -2.29
C ILE A 145 -17.30 5.89 -2.24
N ALA A 146 -17.33 4.63 -1.81
CA ALA A 146 -18.55 3.85 -1.68
C ALA A 146 -19.54 4.50 -0.71
N GLN A 147 -19.05 5.04 0.43
CA GLN A 147 -19.88 5.79 1.36
C GLN A 147 -20.45 7.07 0.72
N GLU A 148 -19.66 7.80 -0.05
CA GLU A 148 -20.11 9.00 -0.76
C GLU A 148 -21.18 8.69 -1.82
N LEU A 149 -20.99 7.62 -2.61
CA LEU A 149 -21.93 7.24 -3.67
C LEU A 149 -23.23 6.64 -3.15
N LEU A 150 -23.18 5.94 -2.01
CA LEU A 150 -24.33 5.26 -1.40
C LEU A 150 -25.02 6.08 -0.29
N ALA A 151 -24.53 7.28 0.03
CA ALA A 151 -25.18 8.18 0.99
C ALA A 151 -26.37 8.96 0.39
N GLY A 152 -26.64 8.77 -0.92
CA GLY A 152 -27.82 9.31 -1.62
C GLY A 152 -29.10 8.56 -1.29
#